data_AF-X1E1J0-F1
#
_entry.id   AF-X1E1J0-F1
#
_cell.length_a   1.000
_cell.length_b   1.000
_cell.length_c   1.000
_cell.angle_alpha   90.00
_cell.angle_beta   90.00
_cell.angle_gamma   90.00
#
_symmetry.space_group_name_H-M   'P 1'
#
loop_
_entity.id
_entity.type
_entity.pdbx_description
1 polymer ?
#
loop_
_entity_poly.entity_id
_entity_poly.type
_entity_poly.pdbx_seq_one_letter_code
_entity_poly.pdbx_strand_id
1 'polypeptide(L)'
;MAQLNNIMEIFKLLDKSNCRKCDEPTCLAFAAAVFKGEKQLAECPSLEREIIERYGGKTASKMTLEEETEQAMEQLKGKITTIDLSAAAERLGAKFSDEKLTIKCLGKDFSVDAKGNITTDLHVHSWITIPVLNYIMNGAGVSVSEKWVPFRELEGGKTWYRLFGQRCEKPLKKLLIPIRIFSKT
;
A
#
# COMPACT_ATOMS: atom_id res chain seq x y z
N MET A 1 24.59 -3.51 15.12
CA MET A 1 23.72 -3.32 16.30
C MET A 1 22.35 -3.89 15.95
N ALA A 2 21.71 -4.63 16.85
CA ALA A 2 20.47 -5.36 16.54
C ALA A 2 19.26 -4.42 16.57
N GLN A 3 18.49 -4.38 15.48
CA GLN A 3 17.31 -3.53 15.33
C GLN A 3 16.04 -4.33 15.67
N LEU A 4 15.12 -3.71 16.42
CA LEU A 4 13.82 -4.30 16.74
C LEU A 4 12.81 -3.90 15.65
N ASN A 5 12.32 -4.89 14.91
CA ASN A 5 11.52 -4.69 13.70
C ASN A 5 10.02 -4.97 13.89
N ASN A 6 9.62 -5.51 15.05
CA ASN A 6 8.22 -5.75 15.36
C ASN A 6 7.94 -5.69 16.87
N ILE A 7 6.65 -5.55 17.20
CA ILE A 7 6.13 -5.50 18.58
C ILE A 7 6.56 -6.76 19.37
N MET A 8 6.61 -7.92 18.73
CA MET A 8 6.92 -9.18 19.41
C MET A 8 8.38 -9.28 19.85
N GLU A 9 9.31 -8.69 19.12
CA GLU A 9 10.71 -8.60 19.51
C GLU A 9 10.88 -7.73 20.76
N ILE A 10 10.20 -6.59 20.83
CA ILE A 10 10.18 -5.74 22.03
C ILE A 10 9.53 -6.50 23.20
N PHE A 11 8.38 -7.14 22.97
CA PHE A 11 7.67 -7.89 24.01
C PHE A 11 8.50 -9.06 24.57
N LYS A 12 9.35 -9.69 23.76
CA LYS A 12 10.25 -10.77 24.21
C LYS A 12 11.31 -10.28 25.20
N LEU A 13 11.70 -9.01 25.15
CA LEU A 13 12.67 -8.39 26.07
C LEU A 13 12.06 -8.08 27.45
N LEU A 14 10.73 -8.03 27.55
CA LEU A 14 10.03 -7.69 28.79
C LEU A 14 9.85 -8.92 29.68
N ASP A 15 9.76 -8.68 30.99
CA ASP A 15 9.49 -9.71 32.02
C ASP A 15 8.07 -10.30 31.95
N LYS A 16 7.18 -9.69 31.13
CA LYS A 16 5.76 -10.08 30.93
C LYS A 16 4.93 -10.06 32.22
N SER A 17 5.36 -9.29 33.22
CA SER A 17 4.69 -9.15 34.52
C SER A 17 3.34 -8.44 34.43
N ASN A 18 3.12 -7.62 33.40
CA ASN A 18 1.98 -6.70 33.29
C ASN A 18 1.81 -5.81 34.54
N CYS A 19 2.93 -5.40 35.16
CA CYS A 19 2.94 -4.69 36.44
C CYS A 19 2.38 -3.26 36.40
N ARG A 20 2.18 -2.68 35.20
CA ARG A 20 1.66 -1.32 34.96
C ARG A 20 2.51 -0.16 35.52
N LYS A 21 3.75 -0.43 35.94
CA LYS A 21 4.66 0.61 36.46
C LYS A 21 5.16 1.61 35.41
N CYS A 22 4.90 1.34 34.14
CA CYS A 22 5.21 2.21 32.98
C CYS A 22 3.96 2.90 32.39
N ASP A 23 2.85 2.93 33.14
CA ASP A 23 1.55 3.52 32.78
C ASP A 23 0.84 2.88 31.58
N GLU A 24 1.20 1.63 31.26
CA GLU A 24 0.55 0.83 30.21
C GLU A 24 -0.23 -0.34 30.81
N PRO A 25 -1.40 -0.71 30.24
CA PRO A 25 -2.27 -1.73 30.82
C PRO A 25 -1.67 -3.14 30.81
N THR A 26 -0.76 -3.42 29.86
CA THR A 26 -0.03 -4.68 29.72
C THR A 26 1.38 -4.46 29.16
N CYS A 27 2.29 -5.42 29.33
CA CYS A 27 3.60 -5.42 28.69
C CYS A 27 3.50 -5.43 27.15
N LEU A 28 2.44 -6.03 26.60
CA LEU A 28 2.20 -6.00 25.15
C LEU A 28 1.77 -4.60 24.68
N ALA A 29 0.96 -3.89 25.45
CA ALA A 29 0.61 -2.50 25.18
C ALA A 29 1.84 -1.59 25.25
N PHE A 30 2.68 -1.76 26.27
CA PHE A 30 3.97 -1.07 26.34
C PHE A 30 4.87 -1.37 25.14
N ALA A 31 5.00 -2.64 24.74
CA ALA A 31 5.75 -3.01 23.56
C ALA A 31 5.21 -2.35 22.28
N ALA A 32 3.88 -2.20 22.16
CA ALA A 32 3.25 -1.52 21.03
C ALA A 32 3.51 0.00 21.06
N ALA A 33 3.38 0.66 22.22
CA ALA A 33 3.67 2.08 22.40
C ALA A 33 5.13 2.41 22.08
N VAL A 34 6.06 1.57 22.56
CA VAL A 34 7.48 1.64 22.24
C VAL A 34 7.75 1.44 20.74
N PHE A 35 7.08 0.45 20.13
CA PHE A 35 7.21 0.20 18.68
C PHE A 35 6.72 1.37 17.83
N LYS A 36 5.64 2.05 18.26
CA LYS A 36 5.11 3.25 17.60
C LYS A 36 5.92 4.52 17.86
N GLY A 37 6.90 4.48 18.76
CA GLY A 37 7.65 5.66 19.19
C GLY A 37 6.89 6.57 20.16
N GLU A 38 5.75 6.13 20.70
CA GLU A 38 4.98 6.84 21.73
C GLU A 38 5.68 6.77 23.11
N LYS A 39 6.52 5.74 23.33
CA LYS A 39 7.33 5.52 24.54
C LYS A 39 8.75 5.05 24.22
N GLN A 40 9.67 5.20 25.17
CA GLN A 40 11.03 4.65 25.10
C GLN A 40 11.15 3.33 25.87
N LEU A 41 12.04 2.44 25.43
CA LEU A 41 12.37 1.19 26.16
C LEU A 41 12.77 1.43 27.61
N ALA A 42 13.49 2.53 27.87
CA ALA A 42 13.95 2.93 29.20
C ALA A 42 12.82 3.29 30.18
N GLU A 43 11.60 3.51 29.69
CA GLU A 43 10.44 3.81 30.54
C GLU A 43 9.88 2.56 31.25
N CYS A 44 10.36 1.35 30.94
CA CYS A 44 10.03 0.16 31.71
C CYS A 44 10.95 0.03 32.93
N PRO A 45 10.44 0.19 34.18
CA PRO A 45 11.30 0.18 35.37
C PRO A 45 11.90 -1.20 35.68
N SER A 46 11.30 -2.27 35.16
CA SER A 46 11.76 -3.64 35.33
C SER A 46 12.79 -4.07 34.27
N LEU A 47 13.05 -3.24 33.26
CA LEU A 47 13.93 -3.63 32.15
C LEU A 47 15.40 -3.44 32.52
N GLU A 48 16.22 -4.45 32.24
CA GLU A 48 17.65 -4.43 32.52
C GLU A 48 18.37 -3.35 31.71
N ARG A 49 19.33 -2.68 32.36
CA ARG A 49 20.12 -1.60 31.75
C ARG A 49 20.87 -2.05 30.50
N GLU A 50 21.39 -3.27 30.49
CA GLU A 50 22.10 -3.85 29.33
C GLU A 50 21.20 -3.95 28.09
N ILE A 51 19.91 -4.26 28.28
CA ILE A 51 18.92 -4.32 27.20
C ILE A 51 18.62 -2.90 26.69
N ILE A 52 18.50 -1.93 27.59
CA ILE A 52 18.29 -0.52 27.23
C ILE A 52 19.50 0.02 26.45
N GLU A 53 20.73 -0.28 26.86
CA GLU A 53 21.93 0.15 26.14
C GLU A 53 22.04 -0.51 24.75
N ARG A 54 21.68 -1.80 24.65
CA ARG A 54 21.74 -2.54 23.39
C ARG A 54 20.65 -2.14 22.39
N TYR A 55 19.46 -1.77 22.84
CA TYR A 55 18.28 -1.59 21.98
C TYR A 55 17.59 -0.21 22.11
N GLY A 56 17.92 0.59 23.11
CA GLY A 56 17.22 1.84 23.43
C GLY A 56 17.45 2.99 22.44
N GLY A 57 18.43 2.87 21.54
CA GLY A 57 18.77 3.93 20.60
C GLY A 57 17.88 4.01 19.35
N LYS A 58 17.23 2.91 18.93
CA LYS A 58 16.40 2.88 17.71
C LYS A 58 15.37 1.76 17.79
N THR A 59 14.20 2.01 18.39
CA THR A 59 13.01 1.42 17.74
C THR A 59 12.94 2.05 16.37
N ALA A 60 12.85 1.24 15.33
CA ALA A 60 12.57 1.75 14.01
C ALA A 60 11.23 2.49 14.14
N SER A 61 11.25 3.82 14.25
CA SER A 61 10.08 4.62 13.98
C SER A 61 9.68 4.22 12.57
N LYS A 62 8.68 3.34 12.49
CA LYS A 62 8.13 2.95 11.22
C LYS A 62 7.49 4.24 10.74
N MET A 63 7.94 4.68 9.57
CA MET A 63 7.30 5.77 8.86
C MET A 63 5.79 5.59 8.91
N THR A 64 5.05 6.69 9.05
CA THR A 64 3.60 6.62 9.03
C THR A 64 3.13 5.98 7.72
N LEU A 65 1.90 5.45 7.71
CA LEU A 65 1.32 4.92 6.47
C LEU A 65 1.31 5.98 5.37
N GLU A 66 1.14 7.26 5.73
CA GLU A 66 1.25 8.37 4.78
C GLU A 66 2.67 8.50 4.22
N GLU A 67 3.68 8.52 5.08
CA GLU A 67 5.08 8.61 4.67
C GLU A 67 5.52 7.41 3.81
N GLU A 68 5.09 6.19 4.15
CA GLU A 68 5.34 4.99 3.34
C GLU A 68 4.70 5.12 1.96
N THR A 69 3.49 5.68 1.90
CA THR A 69 2.78 5.91 0.65
C THR A 69 3.47 6.99 -0.19
N GLU A 70 3.96 8.05 0.44
CA GLU A 70 4.66 9.16 -0.22
C GLU A 70 6.00 8.71 -0.80
N GLN A 71 6.81 7.95 -0.03
CA GLN A 71 8.04 7.36 -0.57
C GLN A 71 7.77 6.37 -1.71
N ALA A 72 6.75 5.52 -1.58
CA ALA A 72 6.38 4.61 -2.66
C ALA A 72 6.00 5.39 -3.92
N MET A 73 5.30 6.51 -3.77
CA MET A 73 4.95 7.41 -4.86
C MET A 73 6.15 8.10 -5.49
N GLU A 74 7.08 8.62 -4.70
CA GLU A 74 8.33 9.23 -5.20
C GLU A 74 9.17 8.23 -5.99
N GLN A 75 9.32 7.00 -5.47
CA GLN A 75 10.04 5.94 -6.17
C GLN A 75 9.37 5.60 -7.51
N LEU A 76 8.03 5.58 -7.54
CA LEU A 76 7.27 5.28 -8.76
C LEU A 76 7.42 6.38 -9.80
N LYS A 77 7.32 7.66 -9.39
CA LYS A 77 7.55 8.81 -10.27
C LYS A 77 8.99 8.84 -10.78
N GLY A 78 9.97 8.54 -9.92
CA GLY A 78 11.38 8.41 -10.29
C GLY A 78 11.59 7.39 -11.41
N LYS A 79 10.98 6.21 -11.30
CA LYS A 79 11.03 5.19 -12.36
C LYS A 79 10.42 5.67 -13.67
N ILE A 80 9.31 6.41 -13.63
CA ILE A 80 8.67 6.94 -14.84
C ILE A 80 9.59 7.87 -15.62
N THR A 81 10.44 8.65 -14.96
CA THR A 81 11.38 9.55 -15.67
C THR A 81 12.37 8.79 -16.56
N THR A 82 12.57 7.50 -16.32
CA THR A 82 13.44 6.63 -17.11
C THR A 82 12.73 5.90 -18.26
N ILE A 83 11.40 6.05 -18.37
CA ILE A 83 10.59 5.40 -19.40
C ILE A 83 10.39 6.34 -20.58
N ASP A 84 10.59 5.84 -21.79
CA ASP A 84 10.14 6.50 -23.01
C ASP A 84 8.62 6.39 -23.10
N LEU A 85 7.93 7.50 -22.82
CA LEU A 85 6.47 7.57 -22.86
C LEU A 85 5.90 7.42 -24.27
N SER A 86 6.63 7.80 -25.32
CA SER A 86 6.17 7.60 -26.69
C SER A 86 6.16 6.11 -27.02
N ALA A 87 7.26 5.41 -26.75
CA ALA A 87 7.37 3.97 -26.95
C ALA A 87 6.38 3.19 -26.06
N ALA A 88 6.17 3.64 -24.81
CA ALA A 88 5.18 3.05 -23.93
C ALA A 88 3.74 3.26 -24.45
N ALA A 89 3.44 4.42 -25.05
CA ALA A 89 2.14 4.69 -25.63
C ALA A 89 1.86 3.77 -26.82
N GLU A 90 2.84 3.61 -27.72
CA GLU A 90 2.74 2.67 -28.84
C GLU A 90 2.50 1.24 -28.36
N ARG A 91 3.30 0.77 -27.41
CA ARG A 91 3.15 -0.56 -26.80
C ARG A 91 1.73 -0.77 -26.26
N LEU A 92 1.18 0.23 -25.59
CA LEU A 92 -0.12 0.12 -24.91
C LEU A 92 -1.30 0.46 -25.81
N GLY A 93 -1.08 0.83 -27.08
CA GLY A 93 -2.13 1.35 -27.95
C GLY A 93 -2.76 2.64 -27.40
N ALA A 94 -2.00 3.41 -26.63
CA ALA A 94 -2.40 4.65 -26.00
C ALA A 94 -2.10 5.85 -26.91
N LYS A 95 -2.68 7.01 -26.60
CA LYS A 95 -2.35 8.25 -27.33
C LYS A 95 -1.11 8.90 -26.73
N PHE A 96 -0.27 9.47 -27.57
CA PHE A 96 0.84 10.32 -27.15
C PHE A 96 0.74 11.67 -27.85
N SER A 97 0.66 12.75 -27.09
CA SER A 97 0.58 14.13 -27.59
C SER A 97 1.04 15.10 -26.50
N ASP A 98 1.64 16.23 -26.88
CA ASP A 98 2.10 17.27 -25.94
C ASP A 98 2.98 16.73 -24.80
N GLU A 99 3.88 15.80 -25.13
CA GLU A 99 4.78 15.10 -24.18
C GLU A 99 4.04 14.30 -23.09
N LYS A 100 2.78 13.93 -23.34
CA LYS A 100 1.95 13.16 -22.42
C LYS A 100 1.43 11.88 -23.06
N LEU A 101 1.46 10.80 -22.29
CA LEU A 101 0.80 9.54 -22.62
C LEU A 101 -0.60 9.54 -22.01
N THR A 102 -1.64 9.31 -22.83
CA THR A 102 -3.04 9.26 -22.39
C THR A 102 -3.63 7.87 -22.54
N ILE A 103 -4.03 7.25 -21.43
CA ILE A 103 -4.80 6.00 -21.39
C ILE A 103 -6.23 6.22 -20.93
N LYS A 104 -7.12 5.30 -21.32
CA LYS A 104 -8.48 5.23 -20.79
C LYS A 104 -8.51 4.33 -19.55
N CYS A 105 -8.95 4.88 -18.43
CA CYS A 105 -9.21 4.14 -17.20
C CYS A 105 -10.64 4.45 -16.72
N LEU A 106 -11.47 3.40 -16.59
CA LEU A 106 -12.89 3.51 -16.20
C LEU A 106 -13.69 4.55 -17.04
N GLY A 107 -13.40 4.62 -18.34
CA GLY A 107 -14.07 5.55 -19.27
C GLY A 107 -13.58 7.00 -19.21
N LYS A 108 -12.58 7.31 -18.37
CA LYS A 108 -11.96 8.63 -18.27
C LYS A 108 -10.55 8.63 -18.82
N ASP A 109 -10.12 9.78 -19.31
CA ASP A 109 -8.77 9.96 -19.84
C ASP A 109 -7.82 10.29 -18.68
N PHE A 110 -6.71 9.57 -18.63
CA PHE A 110 -5.61 9.77 -17.68
C PHE A 110 -4.36 10.06 -18.48
N SER A 111 -3.88 11.30 -18.40
CA SER A 111 -2.69 11.76 -19.09
C SER A 111 -1.52 11.83 -18.13
N VAL A 112 -0.39 11.24 -18.48
CA VAL A 112 0.83 11.18 -17.66
C VAL A 112 1.97 11.90 -18.36
N ASP A 113 2.62 12.82 -17.67
CA ASP A 113 3.80 13.54 -18.16
C ASP A 113 5.11 12.81 -17.85
N ALA A 114 6.22 13.30 -18.40
CA ALA A 114 7.57 12.74 -18.16
C ALA A 114 8.02 12.74 -16.69
N LYS A 115 7.35 13.50 -15.81
CA LYS A 115 7.60 13.55 -14.36
C LYS A 115 6.70 12.60 -13.57
N GLY A 116 5.79 11.88 -14.24
CA GLY A 116 4.82 10.99 -13.61
C GLY A 116 3.66 11.71 -12.95
N ASN A 117 3.38 12.96 -13.32
CA ASN A 117 2.17 13.65 -12.86
C ASN A 117 0.98 13.24 -13.72
N ILE A 118 -0.16 13.02 -13.06
CA ILE A 118 -1.40 12.64 -13.72
C ILE A 118 -2.29 13.86 -13.88
N THR A 119 -2.79 14.07 -15.09
CA THR A 119 -3.89 15.01 -15.41
C THR A 119 -5.12 14.21 -15.81
N THR A 120 -6.24 14.44 -15.13
CA THR A 120 -7.54 13.80 -15.41
C THR A 120 -8.67 14.65 -14.83
N ASP A 121 -9.91 14.42 -15.29
CA ASP A 121 -11.12 15.10 -14.80
C ASP A 121 -11.58 14.59 -13.41
N LEU A 122 -10.88 13.59 -12.86
CA LEU A 122 -11.17 12.99 -11.57
C LEU A 122 -10.22 13.50 -10.48
N HIS A 123 -10.66 13.43 -9.23
CA HIS A 123 -9.75 13.64 -8.11
C HIS A 123 -8.65 12.56 -8.12
N VAL A 124 -7.40 13.00 -8.22
CA VAL A 124 -6.23 12.11 -8.30
C VAL A 124 -5.85 11.66 -6.89
N HIS A 125 -6.08 10.39 -6.60
CA HIS A 125 -5.64 9.74 -5.36
C HIS A 125 -4.50 8.73 -5.65
N SER A 126 -3.59 8.52 -4.69
CA SER A 126 -2.45 7.57 -4.81
C SER A 126 -2.90 6.15 -5.21
N TRP A 127 -3.98 5.63 -4.63
CA TRP A 127 -4.63 4.37 -5.03
C TRP A 127 -5.01 4.24 -6.52
N ILE A 128 -5.21 5.33 -7.26
CA ILE A 128 -5.43 5.30 -8.72
C ILE A 128 -4.12 5.55 -9.47
N THR A 129 -3.31 6.46 -8.95
CA THR A 129 -2.02 6.84 -9.54
C THR A 129 -1.07 5.65 -9.61
N ILE A 130 -0.97 4.87 -8.53
CA ILE A 130 -0.09 3.70 -8.45
C ILE A 130 -0.43 2.66 -9.53
N PRO A 131 -1.70 2.20 -9.68
CA PRO A 131 -2.07 1.32 -10.79
C PRO A 131 -1.80 1.90 -12.18
N VAL A 132 -2.11 3.17 -12.41
CA VAL A 132 -1.92 3.81 -13.73
C VAL A 132 -0.43 3.83 -14.10
N LEU A 133 0.43 4.30 -13.19
CA LEU A 133 1.88 4.33 -13.45
C LEU A 133 2.46 2.91 -13.58
N ASN A 134 2.01 1.95 -12.77
CA ASN A 134 2.42 0.55 -12.91
C ASN A 134 1.99 -0.07 -14.25
N TYR A 135 0.80 0.27 -14.73
CA TYR A 135 0.34 -0.18 -16.04
C TYR A 135 1.19 0.44 -17.17
N ILE A 136 1.51 1.73 -17.07
CA ILE A 136 2.37 2.41 -18.06
C ILE A 136 3.77 1.81 -18.10
N MET A 137 4.34 1.42 -16.95
CA MET A 137 5.67 0.81 -16.91
C MET A 137 5.65 -0.64 -17.36
N ASN A 138 4.75 -1.45 -16.81
CA ASN A 138 4.85 -2.92 -16.87
C ASN A 138 3.81 -3.57 -17.80
N GLY A 139 2.84 -2.82 -18.33
CA GLY A 139 1.78 -3.36 -19.17
C GLY A 139 2.33 -3.99 -20.44
N ALA A 140 2.01 -5.26 -20.68
CA ALA A 140 2.57 -6.00 -21.82
C ALA A 140 2.10 -5.52 -23.20
N GLY A 141 1.10 -4.61 -23.27
CA GLY A 141 0.53 -4.17 -24.55
C GLY A 141 -0.35 -5.22 -25.25
N VAL A 142 -0.69 -6.30 -24.54
CA VAL A 142 -1.49 -7.41 -25.08
C VAL A 142 -2.97 -7.12 -24.87
N SER A 143 -3.77 -7.35 -25.90
CA SER A 143 -5.23 -7.30 -25.81
C SER A 143 -5.75 -8.23 -24.71
N VAL A 144 -6.83 -7.80 -24.04
CA VAL A 144 -7.49 -8.64 -23.05
C VAL A 144 -7.97 -9.94 -23.71
N SER A 145 -7.74 -11.07 -23.07
CA SER A 145 -8.10 -12.39 -23.59
C SER A 145 -9.61 -12.68 -23.57
N GLU A 146 -10.40 -11.75 -23.01
CA GLU A 146 -11.84 -11.89 -22.73
C GLU A 146 -12.22 -13.06 -21.80
N LYS A 147 -11.23 -13.85 -21.37
CA LYS A 147 -11.42 -14.96 -20.44
C LYS A 147 -11.40 -14.45 -19.01
N TRP A 148 -12.54 -14.59 -18.33
CA TRP A 148 -12.65 -14.30 -16.91
C TRP A 148 -11.91 -15.36 -16.09
N VAL A 149 -11.02 -14.90 -15.21
CA VAL A 149 -10.33 -15.74 -14.23
C VAL A 149 -10.66 -15.28 -12.82
N PRO A 150 -10.90 -16.19 -11.87
CA PRO A 150 -11.02 -15.87 -10.46
C PRO A 150 -9.76 -15.18 -9.93
N PHE A 151 -9.93 -14.18 -9.05
CA PHE A 151 -8.80 -13.43 -8.49
C PHE A 151 -7.71 -14.32 -7.85
N ARG A 152 -8.08 -15.46 -7.25
CA ARG A 152 -7.14 -16.45 -6.67
C ARG A 152 -6.20 -17.10 -7.69
N GLU A 153 -6.53 -17.05 -8.97
CA GLU A 153 -5.75 -17.65 -10.06
C GLU A 153 -4.72 -16.68 -10.64
N LEU A 154 -4.80 -15.39 -10.27
CA LEU A 154 -3.76 -14.42 -10.55
C LEU A 154 -2.54 -14.64 -9.66
N GLU A 155 -1.37 -14.26 -10.16
CA GLU A 155 -0.13 -14.27 -9.40
C GLU A 155 -0.29 -13.44 -8.10
N GLY A 156 0.08 -14.01 -6.96
CA GLY A 156 -0.15 -13.40 -5.64
C GLY A 156 -1.61 -13.39 -5.14
N GLY A 157 -2.59 -13.74 -5.98
CA GLY A 157 -4.01 -13.62 -5.67
C GLY A 157 -4.53 -14.59 -4.60
N LYS A 158 -3.91 -15.78 -4.46
CA LYS A 158 -4.31 -16.80 -3.46
C LYS A 158 -4.29 -16.25 -2.03
N THR A 159 -3.29 -15.45 -1.69
CA THR A 159 -3.12 -14.88 -0.34
C THR A 159 -4.21 -13.86 -0.01
N TRP A 160 -4.64 -13.09 -1.02
CA TRP A 160 -5.55 -11.96 -0.84
C TRP A 160 -7.02 -12.29 -1.13
N TYR A 161 -7.30 -13.40 -1.82
CA TYR A 161 -8.64 -13.80 -2.27
C TYR A 161 -9.71 -13.75 -1.17
N ARG A 162 -9.40 -14.23 0.05
CA ARG A 162 -10.37 -14.21 1.15
C ARG A 162 -10.75 -12.79 1.56
N LEU A 163 -9.77 -11.90 1.65
CA LEU A 163 -10.01 -10.51 2.00
C LEU A 163 -10.78 -9.80 0.89
N PHE A 164 -10.38 -10.00 -0.36
CA PHE A 164 -11.07 -9.48 -1.54
C PHE A 164 -12.54 -9.92 -1.59
N GLY A 165 -12.83 -11.19 -1.35
CA GLY A 165 -14.19 -11.71 -1.28
C GLY A 165 -15.06 -11.01 -0.22
N GLN A 166 -14.49 -10.71 0.95
CA GLN A 166 -15.21 -10.04 2.04
C GLN A 166 -15.39 -8.53 1.80
N ARG A 167 -14.34 -7.85 1.33
CA ARG A 167 -14.29 -6.39 1.21
C ARG A 167 -14.81 -5.85 -0.13
N CYS A 168 -14.77 -6.66 -1.18
CA CYS A 168 -15.16 -6.25 -2.54
C CYS A 168 -16.34 -7.05 -3.05
N GLU A 169 -16.22 -8.38 -3.20
CA GLU A 169 -17.26 -9.18 -3.86
C GLU A 169 -18.59 -9.16 -3.13
N LYS A 170 -18.58 -9.36 -1.79
CA LYS A 170 -19.81 -9.37 -0.99
C LYS A 170 -20.54 -8.02 -0.99
N PRO A 171 -19.89 -6.87 -0.72
CA PRO A 171 -20.53 -5.57 -0.85
C PRO A 171 -21.05 -5.30 -2.26
N LEU A 172 -20.26 -5.61 -3.30
CA LEU A 172 -20.66 -5.38 -4.68
C LEU A 172 -21.89 -6.21 -5.07
N LYS A 173 -21.95 -7.48 -4.65
CA LYS A 173 -23.14 -8.33 -4.85
C LYS A 173 -24.40 -7.71 -4.24
N LYS A 174 -24.32 -7.11 -3.05
CA LYS A 174 -25.46 -6.42 -2.43
C LYS A 174 -25.94 -5.22 -3.25
N LEU A 175 -25.03 -4.50 -3.91
CA LEU A 175 -25.36 -3.36 -4.77
C LEU A 175 -25.93 -3.79 -6.14
N LEU A 176 -25.49 -4.93 -6.67
CA LEU A 176 -25.93 -5.43 -7.98
C LEU A 176 -27.25 -6.21 -7.93
N ILE A 177 -27.62 -6.79 -6.79
CA ILE A 177 -28.91 -7.49 -6.61
C ILE A 177 -30.14 -6.59 -6.87
N PRO A 178 -30.22 -5.32 -6.43
CA PRO A 178 -31.36 -4.45 -6.74
C PRO A 178 -31.41 -3.96 -8.21
N ILE A 179 -30.36 -4.15 -9.02
CA ILE A 179 -30.31 -3.64 -10.41
C ILE A 179 -31.00 -4.61 -11.42
N ARG A 180 -31.58 -5.73 -10.94
CA ARG A 180 -32.43 -6.63 -11.75
C ARG A 180 -33.93 -6.33 -11.60
N ILE A 181 -34.36 -5.09 -11.78
CA ILE A 181 -35.75 -4.75 -12.16
C ILE A 181 -35.66 -3.57 -13.14
N PHE A 182 -36.39 -3.64 -14.26
CA PHE A 182 -36.37 -2.75 -15.44
C PHE A 182 -35.41 -3.12 -16.58
N SER A 183 -35.65 -4.29 -17.16
CA SER A 183 -35.55 -4.47 -18.62
C SER A 183 -36.64 -5.46 -19.05
N LYS A 184 -37.84 -4.92 -19.25
CA LYS A 184 -38.87 -5.45 -20.14
C LYS A 184 -39.57 -4.23 -20.76
N THR A 185 -39.09 -3.87 -21.94
CA THR A 185 -39.85 -3.29 -23.05
C THR A 185 -39.10 -3.72 -24.29
#